data_AF-A0A4Y2PDI1-F1
#
_entry.id   AF-A0A4Y2PDI1-F1
#
_cell.length_a   1.000
_cell.length_b   1.000
_cell.length_c   1.000
_cell.angle_alpha   90.00
_cell.angle_beta   90.00
_cell.angle_gamma   90.00
#
_symmetry.space_group_name_H-M   'P 1'
#
loop_
_entity.id
_entity.type
_entity.pdbx_description
1 polymer ?
#
loop_
_entity_poly.entity_id
_entity_poly.type
_entity_poly.pdbx_seq_one_letter_code
_entity_poly.pdbx_strand_id
1 'polypeptide(L)'
;MRLSGLWKLTHITPPITPLLSKIVQKEQSSDIEMDGRRQFRNTAEIKDCRGTIVNEVLEEAEQSCLALNVDASFKEVRKRKKKKKRFFDKKCEDGSSEISQHKKFKLALLQVNDRIEAELERRFQSMQKVNKIFGFLSPKQLTTLDNKTFREKATTLANLYRDDPDKDELSAEIESFKYSVISSDNLAGNESKKSKLNYTALDF
;
A
#
# COMPACT_ATOMS: atom_id res chain seq x y z
N MET A 1 -40.63 18.35 -41.29
CA MET A 1 -39.87 17.08 -41.22
C MET A 1 -38.64 17.18 -42.12
N ARG A 2 -37.45 17.22 -41.52
CA ARG A 2 -36.23 16.43 -41.82
C ARG A 2 -35.00 17.23 -41.40
N LEU A 3 -34.36 16.70 -40.37
CA LEU A 3 -33.08 17.08 -39.80
C LEU A 3 -31.96 16.56 -40.71
N SER A 4 -31.03 17.42 -41.12
CA SER A 4 -29.68 17.04 -41.57
C SER A 4 -28.88 18.33 -41.79
N GLY A 5 -27.72 18.56 -41.21
CA GLY A 5 -26.93 17.72 -40.34
C GLY A 5 -25.94 18.60 -39.58
N LEU A 6 -25.84 18.35 -38.28
CA LEU A 6 -24.66 18.65 -37.49
C LEU A 6 -23.54 17.72 -38.00
N TRP A 7 -22.70 18.24 -38.89
CA TRP A 7 -21.34 17.73 -39.06
C TRP A 7 -20.43 18.70 -38.31
N LYS A 8 -20.32 18.52 -37.00
CA LYS A 8 -19.30 19.19 -36.20
C LYS A 8 -18.71 18.22 -35.18
N LEU A 9 -17.38 18.15 -35.24
CA LEU A 9 -16.43 17.60 -34.27
C LEU A 9 -16.37 16.07 -34.15
N THR A 10 -15.65 15.47 -35.10
CA THR A 10 -14.78 14.32 -34.81
C THR A 10 -13.34 14.83 -34.75
N HIS A 11 -12.96 15.43 -33.62
CA HIS A 11 -11.58 15.39 -33.16
C HIS A 11 -11.62 14.70 -31.80
N ILE A 12 -11.34 13.40 -31.90
CA ILE A 12 -11.30 12.42 -30.82
C ILE A 12 -10.05 12.72 -29.99
N THR A 13 -10.22 13.43 -28.89
CA THR A 13 -9.37 13.20 -27.71
C THR A 13 -9.84 11.88 -27.10
N PRO A 14 -8.96 10.93 -26.75
CA PRO A 14 -9.41 9.79 -25.97
C PRO A 14 -9.85 10.32 -24.60
N PRO A 15 -11.11 10.15 -24.19
CA PRO A 15 -11.54 10.55 -22.86
C PRO A 15 -10.87 9.63 -21.85
N ILE A 16 -10.85 10.03 -20.59
CA ILE A 16 -10.28 9.32 -19.43
C ILE A 16 -10.86 7.89 -19.25
N THR A 17 -11.74 7.44 -20.14
CA THR A 17 -12.28 6.08 -20.31
C THR A 17 -11.30 4.90 -20.11
N PRO A 18 -10.02 4.89 -20.59
CA PRO A 18 -9.10 3.81 -20.27
C PRO A 18 -8.67 3.81 -18.79
N LEU A 19 -8.59 4.97 -18.15
CA LEU A 19 -8.32 5.10 -16.72
C LEU A 19 -9.53 4.65 -15.90
N LEU A 20 -10.75 5.02 -16.32
CA LEU A 20 -11.99 4.62 -15.64
C LEU A 20 -12.21 3.10 -15.71
N SER A 21 -11.98 2.48 -16.87
CA SER A 21 -11.98 1.03 -17.05
C SER A 21 -10.98 0.34 -16.11
N LYS A 22 -9.78 0.90 -15.96
CA LYS A 22 -8.75 0.38 -15.06
C LYS A 22 -9.09 0.57 -13.59
N ILE A 23 -9.77 1.65 -13.20
CA ILE A 23 -10.23 1.90 -11.84
C ILE A 23 -11.32 0.88 -11.46
N VAL A 24 -12.32 0.67 -12.33
CA VAL A 24 -13.38 -0.32 -12.13
C VAL A 24 -12.83 -1.76 -12.11
N GLN A 25 -11.84 -2.09 -12.94
CA GLN A 25 -11.16 -3.39 -12.86
C GLN A 25 -10.30 -3.54 -11.60
N LYS A 26 -9.69 -2.47 -11.10
CA LYS A 26 -8.93 -2.48 -9.83
C LYS A 26 -9.83 -2.58 -8.60
N GLU A 27 -11.09 -2.16 -8.66
CA GLU A 27 -12.05 -2.33 -7.55
C GLU A 27 -12.36 -3.81 -7.25
N GLN A 28 -12.08 -4.73 -8.17
CA GLN A 28 -12.08 -6.18 -7.87
C GLN A 28 -10.87 -6.61 -7.03
N SER A 29 -9.89 -5.73 -6.78
CA SER A 29 -8.65 -5.97 -6.05
C SER A 29 -8.45 -4.93 -4.94
N SER A 30 -9.25 -5.06 -3.88
CA SER A 30 -9.15 -4.40 -2.55
C SER A 30 -9.42 -2.89 -2.47
N ASP A 31 -10.40 -2.54 -1.63
CA ASP A 31 -10.63 -1.18 -1.12
C ASP A 31 -9.33 -0.59 -0.55
N ILE A 32 -8.91 0.59 -1.01
CA ILE A 32 -7.76 1.35 -0.50
C ILE A 32 -7.89 1.58 1.03
N GLU A 33 -9.13 1.72 1.53
CA GLU A 33 -9.44 1.83 2.95
C GLU A 33 -9.14 0.53 3.73
N MET A 34 -9.43 -0.63 3.12
CA MET A 34 -9.09 -1.94 3.69
C MET A 34 -7.58 -2.21 3.65
N ASP A 35 -6.91 -1.85 2.57
CA ASP A 35 -5.46 -1.99 2.46
C ASP A 35 -4.76 -1.10 3.49
N GLY A 36 -5.22 0.15 3.67
CA GLY A 36 -4.74 1.04 4.74
C GLY A 36 -4.89 0.44 6.15
N ARG A 37 -6.02 -0.21 6.45
CA ARG A 37 -6.22 -0.90 7.74
C ARG A 37 -5.28 -2.09 7.93
N ARG A 38 -5.05 -2.89 6.89
CA ARG A 38 -4.09 -4.01 6.93
C ARG A 38 -2.67 -3.50 7.15
N GLN A 39 -2.26 -2.47 6.40
CA GLN A 39 -0.93 -1.86 6.55
C GLN A 39 -0.71 -1.33 7.96
N PHE A 40 -1.70 -0.63 8.55
CA PHE A 40 -1.62 -0.13 9.93
C PHE A 40 -1.49 -1.24 10.98
N ARG A 41 -2.21 -2.35 10.79
CA ARG A 41 -2.09 -3.53 11.65
C ARG A 41 -0.68 -4.12 11.56
N ASN A 42 -0.18 -4.32 10.35
CA ASN A 42 1.14 -4.91 10.12
C ASN A 42 2.26 -4.04 10.72
N THR A 43 2.16 -2.70 10.65
CA THR A 43 3.15 -1.82 11.30
C THR A 43 3.09 -1.91 12.82
N ALA A 44 1.92 -2.06 13.42
CA ALA A 44 1.81 -2.27 14.87
C ALA A 44 2.44 -3.60 15.30
N GLU A 45 2.11 -4.68 14.58
CA GLU A 45 2.69 -6.01 14.84
C GLU A 45 4.23 -5.98 14.75
N ILE A 46 4.81 -5.42 13.67
CA ILE A 46 6.26 -5.35 13.49
C ILE A 46 6.98 -4.52 14.56
N LYS A 47 6.33 -3.47 15.08
CA LYS A 47 6.84 -2.67 16.20
C LYS A 47 6.91 -3.50 17.48
N ASP A 48 5.86 -4.28 17.74
CA ASP A 48 5.78 -5.13 18.92
C ASP A 48 6.77 -6.31 18.84
N CYS A 49 6.97 -6.88 17.65
CA CYS A 49 7.93 -7.97 17.40
C CYS A 49 9.38 -7.60 17.74
N ARG A 50 9.75 -6.31 17.70
CA ARG A 50 11.15 -5.86 17.86
C ARG A 50 11.81 -6.35 19.15
N GLY A 51 11.02 -6.51 20.22
CA GLY A 51 11.49 -7.00 21.52
C GLY A 51 11.73 -8.51 21.58
N THR A 52 10.97 -9.30 20.82
CA THR A 52 10.93 -10.77 20.93
C THR A 52 11.63 -11.48 19.77
N ILE A 53 11.68 -10.86 18.59
CA ILE A 53 12.14 -11.48 17.34
C ILE A 53 13.55 -12.06 17.40
N VAL A 54 14.45 -11.45 18.17
CA VAL A 54 15.82 -11.95 18.32
C VAL A 54 15.82 -13.28 19.05
N ASN A 55 15.00 -13.44 20.08
CA ASN A 55 14.95 -14.68 20.86
C ASN A 55 14.24 -15.77 20.06
N GLU A 56 13.11 -15.44 19.43
CA GLU A 56 12.37 -16.38 18.58
C GLU A 56 13.24 -16.98 17.47
N VAL A 57 13.96 -16.13 16.73
CA VAL A 57 14.84 -16.58 15.65
C VAL A 57 16.03 -17.39 16.18
N LEU A 58 16.55 -17.06 17.38
CA LEU A 58 17.63 -17.83 17.99
C LEU A 58 17.13 -19.21 18.43
N GLU A 59 15.97 -19.31 19.07
CA GLU A 59 15.38 -20.59 19.48
C GLU A 59 15.08 -21.49 18.27
N GLU A 60 14.54 -20.93 17.18
CA GLU A 60 14.27 -21.68 15.95
C GLU A 60 15.58 -22.17 15.29
N ALA A 61 16.62 -21.34 15.28
CA ALA A 61 17.92 -21.71 14.76
C ALA A 61 18.59 -22.79 15.61
N GLU A 62 18.49 -22.71 16.93
CA GLU A 62 19.00 -23.73 17.85
C GLU A 62 18.30 -25.07 17.63
N GLN A 63 16.97 -25.09 17.53
CA GLN A 63 16.22 -26.30 17.21
C GLN A 63 16.63 -26.91 15.86
N SER A 64 16.85 -26.07 14.85
CA SER A 64 17.32 -26.50 13.53
C SER A 64 18.72 -27.12 13.59
N CYS A 65 19.64 -26.53 14.36
CA CYS A 65 20.98 -27.08 14.58
C CYS A 65 20.93 -28.44 15.31
N LEU A 66 20.09 -28.56 16.33
CA LEU A 66 19.88 -29.82 17.06
C LEU A 66 19.35 -30.92 16.13
N ALA A 67 18.40 -30.62 15.26
CA ALA A 67 17.87 -31.57 14.29
C ALA A 67 18.92 -32.08 13.28
N LEU A 68 19.93 -31.26 13.00
CA LEU A 68 21.03 -31.57 12.06
C LEU A 68 22.28 -32.11 12.75
N ASN A 69 22.27 -32.30 14.07
CA ASN A 69 23.45 -32.63 14.89
C ASN A 69 24.63 -31.66 14.67
N VAL A 70 24.33 -30.37 14.49
CA VAL A 70 25.33 -29.30 14.34
C VAL A 70 25.41 -28.50 15.65
N ASP A 71 26.62 -28.09 16.04
CA ASP A 71 26.82 -27.19 17.18
C ASP A 71 26.20 -25.81 16.90
N ALA A 72 25.29 -25.37 17.78
CA ALA A 72 24.58 -24.10 17.69
C ALA A 72 25.40 -22.91 18.23
N SER A 73 26.58 -23.15 18.80
CA SER A 73 27.37 -22.10 19.43
C SER A 73 27.99 -21.11 18.41
N PHE A 74 27.95 -19.82 18.73
CA PHE A 74 28.67 -18.82 17.95
C PHE A 74 30.18 -18.99 18.13
N LYS A 75 30.92 -19.11 17.03
CA LYS A 75 32.38 -19.26 17.09
C LYS A 75 33.03 -18.02 17.70
N GLU A 76 33.80 -18.24 18.75
CA GLU A 76 34.59 -17.16 19.34
C GLU A 76 35.75 -16.81 18.39
N VAL A 77 35.70 -15.59 17.82
CA VAL A 77 36.79 -15.12 16.95
C VAL A 77 38.00 -14.88 17.84
N ARG A 78 39.05 -15.68 17.67
CA ARG A 78 40.32 -15.52 18.39
C ARG A 78 40.80 -14.08 18.28
N LYS A 79 40.98 -13.40 19.42
CA LYS A 79 41.61 -12.07 19.47
C LYS A 79 43.04 -12.18 18.95
N ARG A 80 43.27 -11.75 17.71
CA ARG A 80 44.64 -11.69 17.17
C ARG A 80 45.32 -10.52 17.87
N LYS A 81 46.34 -10.77 18.69
CA LYS A 81 47.16 -9.70 19.28
C LYS A 81 47.74 -8.86 18.13
N LYS A 82 47.18 -7.67 17.87
CA LYS A 82 47.82 -6.71 16.98
C LYS A 82 49.16 -6.36 17.60
N LYS A 83 50.27 -6.72 16.94
CA LYS A 83 51.59 -6.23 17.32
C LYS A 83 51.59 -4.71 17.05
N LYS A 84 51.28 -3.91 18.06
CA LYS A 84 51.49 -2.46 18.02
C LYS A 84 52.99 -2.22 17.84
N LYS A 85 53.39 -1.49 16.80
CA LYS A 85 54.72 -0.86 16.74
C LYS A 85 54.76 0.13 17.90
N ARG A 86 55.49 -0.20 18.97
CA ARG A 86 55.60 0.68 20.14
C ARG A 86 56.51 1.83 19.74
N PHE A 87 55.95 3.02 19.57
CA PHE A 87 56.71 4.21 19.86
C PHE A 87 56.82 4.31 21.37
N PHE A 88 58.05 4.49 21.87
CA PHE A 88 58.32 4.73 23.28
C PHE A 88 57.43 5.90 23.71
N ASP A 89 56.66 5.71 24.78
CA ASP A 89 55.93 6.76 25.51
C ASP A 89 54.44 7.06 25.21
N LYS A 90 53.70 6.27 24.42
CA LYS A 90 52.23 6.44 24.33
C LYS A 90 51.45 5.23 24.82
N LYS A 91 50.83 5.34 26.00
CA LYS A 91 49.79 4.40 26.46
C LYS A 91 48.62 4.50 25.49
N CYS A 92 48.37 3.44 24.74
CA CYS A 92 47.33 3.39 23.74
C CYS A 92 46.23 2.47 24.23
N GLU A 93 45.17 3.06 24.80
CA GLU A 93 43.92 2.36 25.09
C GLU A 93 43.26 1.96 23.76
N ASP A 94 43.20 0.64 23.51
CA ASP A 94 42.42 0.10 22.39
C ASP A 94 40.94 0.19 22.74
N GLY A 95 40.31 1.32 22.41
CA GLY A 95 38.86 1.52 22.50
C GLY A 95 38.05 0.73 21.46
N SER A 96 38.67 -0.18 20.69
CA SER A 96 37.92 -1.06 19.79
C SER A 96 37.45 -2.28 20.56
N SER A 97 36.27 -2.20 21.17
CA SER A 97 35.55 -3.40 21.59
C SER A 97 35.17 -4.19 20.34
N GLU A 98 35.89 -5.28 20.06
CA GLU A 98 35.47 -6.26 19.04
C GLU A 98 34.08 -6.78 19.44
N ILE A 99 33.06 -6.37 18.68
CA ILE A 99 31.67 -6.80 18.86
C ILE A 99 31.62 -8.33 18.61
N SER A 100 31.09 -9.10 19.56
CA SER A 100 30.94 -10.55 19.43
C SER A 100 30.04 -10.93 18.25
N GLN A 101 30.20 -12.14 17.70
CA GLN A 101 29.37 -12.62 16.57
C GLN A 101 27.88 -12.60 16.92
N HIS A 102 27.52 -13.05 18.13
CA HIS A 102 26.16 -12.96 18.64
C HIS A 102 25.60 -11.53 18.62
N LYS A 103 26.41 -10.54 19.06
CA LYS A 103 25.99 -9.14 19.06
C LYS A 103 25.88 -8.57 17.64
N LYS A 104 26.71 -9.02 16.69
CA LYS A 104 26.60 -8.67 15.26
C LYS A 104 25.33 -9.25 14.65
N PHE A 105 25.01 -10.52 14.93
CA PHE A 105 23.79 -11.18 14.48
C PHE A 105 22.55 -10.45 14.99
N LYS A 106 22.49 -10.20 16.30
CA LYS A 106 21.41 -9.41 16.93
C LYS A 106 21.25 -8.04 16.28
N LEU A 107 22.36 -7.33 16.05
CA LEU A 107 22.31 -6.02 15.41
C LEU A 107 21.78 -6.10 13.97
N ALA A 108 22.22 -7.08 13.19
CA ALA A 108 21.77 -7.27 11.81
C ALA A 108 20.26 -7.56 11.74
N LEU A 109 19.74 -8.42 12.64
CA LEU A 109 18.31 -8.73 12.67
C LEU A 109 17.47 -7.51 13.03
N LEU A 110 17.88 -6.75 14.06
CA LEU A 110 17.21 -5.50 14.44
C LEU A 110 17.24 -4.47 13.31
N GLN A 111 18.34 -4.35 12.57
CA GLN A 111 18.43 -3.46 11.41
C GLN A 111 17.44 -3.84 10.29
N VAL A 112 17.23 -5.14 10.05
CA VAL A 112 16.24 -5.60 9.09
C VAL A 112 14.83 -5.22 9.57
N ASN A 113 14.51 -5.45 10.84
CA ASN A 113 13.21 -5.08 11.40
C ASN A 113 12.96 -3.55 11.30
N ASP A 114 13.93 -2.74 11.75
CA ASP A 114 13.86 -1.28 11.69
C ASP A 114 13.69 -0.79 10.24
N ARG A 115 14.34 -1.46 9.27
CA ARG A 115 14.18 -1.15 7.84
C ARG A 115 12.78 -1.49 7.33
N ILE A 116 12.26 -2.67 7.67
CA ILE A 116 10.91 -3.09 7.26
C ILE A 116 9.87 -2.10 7.82
N GLU A 117 9.98 -1.77 9.11
CA GLU A 117 9.11 -0.80 9.77
C GLU A 117 9.13 0.55 9.03
N ALA A 118 10.32 1.08 8.76
CA ALA A 118 10.47 2.36 8.07
C ALA A 118 9.94 2.31 6.62
N GLU A 119 10.09 1.20 5.91
CA GLU A 119 9.53 1.03 4.57
C GLU A 119 8.00 0.96 4.58
N LEU A 120 7.40 0.23 5.51
CA LEU A 120 5.94 0.14 5.66
C LEU A 120 5.34 1.50 6.03
N GLU A 121 5.95 2.22 6.97
CA GLU A 121 5.52 3.56 7.36
C GLU A 121 5.56 4.53 6.15
N ARG A 122 6.66 4.50 5.37
CA ARG A 122 6.76 5.30 4.13
C ARG A 122 5.65 4.96 3.13
N ARG A 123 5.38 3.67 2.90
CA ARG A 123 4.32 3.22 1.98
C ARG A 123 2.95 3.68 2.47
N PHE A 124 2.68 3.54 3.77
CA PHE A 124 1.43 3.98 4.38
C PHE A 124 1.22 5.49 4.22
N GLN A 125 2.23 6.30 4.56
CA GLN A 125 2.16 7.76 4.39
C GLN A 125 1.97 8.16 2.93
N SER A 126 2.66 7.49 2.00
CA SER A 126 2.48 7.73 0.56
C SER A 126 1.06 7.41 0.11
N MET A 127 0.50 6.28 0.55
CA MET A 127 -0.87 5.88 0.25
C MET A 127 -1.89 6.88 0.82
N GLN A 128 -1.68 7.34 2.06
CA GLN A 128 -2.53 8.36 2.67
C GLN A 128 -2.49 9.68 1.91
N LYS A 129 -1.35 10.09 1.36
CA LYS A 129 -1.24 11.30 0.53
C LYS A 129 -2.08 11.17 -0.75
N VAL A 130 -1.97 10.03 -1.44
CA VAL A 130 -2.79 9.76 -2.63
C VAL A 130 -4.28 9.75 -2.27
N ASN A 131 -4.65 9.09 -1.17
CA ASN A 131 -6.05 9.02 -0.74
C ASN A 131 -6.61 10.39 -0.30
N LYS A 132 -5.79 11.30 0.24
CA LYS A 132 -6.23 12.67 0.54
C LYS A 132 -6.62 13.45 -0.71
N ILE A 133 -5.94 13.21 -1.84
CA ILE A 133 -6.16 13.91 -3.10
C ILE A 133 -7.29 13.25 -3.89
N PHE A 134 -7.23 11.92 -4.05
CA PHE A 134 -8.11 11.16 -4.95
C PHE A 134 -9.19 10.35 -4.23
N GLY A 135 -9.17 10.25 -2.90
CA GLY A 135 -10.06 9.35 -2.14
C GLY A 135 -11.55 9.66 -2.27
N PHE A 136 -11.89 10.88 -2.70
CA PHE A 136 -13.29 11.23 -3.01
C PHE A 136 -13.85 10.51 -4.24
N LEU A 137 -12.98 9.97 -5.10
CA LEU A 137 -13.35 9.12 -6.23
C LEU A 137 -13.57 7.65 -5.84
N SER A 138 -13.43 7.31 -4.55
CA SER A 138 -13.72 5.95 -4.09
C SER A 138 -15.20 5.61 -4.26
N PRO A 139 -15.56 4.34 -4.54
CA PRO A 139 -16.93 3.96 -4.86
C PRO A 139 -17.92 4.31 -3.74
N LYS A 140 -17.48 4.17 -2.49
CA LYS A 140 -18.22 4.61 -1.30
C LYS A 140 -18.51 6.12 -1.31
N GLN A 141 -17.55 6.96 -1.72
CA GLN A 141 -17.73 8.41 -1.80
C GLN A 141 -18.53 8.82 -3.04
N LEU A 142 -18.41 8.10 -4.16
CA LEU A 142 -19.20 8.32 -5.37
C LEU A 142 -20.70 8.18 -5.10
N THR A 143 -21.09 7.22 -4.27
CA THR A 143 -22.50 6.95 -3.94
C THR A 143 -23.05 7.80 -2.79
N THR A 144 -22.19 8.35 -1.93
CA THR A 144 -22.61 9.06 -0.70
C THR A 144 -22.41 10.57 -0.72
N LEU A 145 -21.38 11.07 -1.41
CA LEU A 145 -21.06 12.50 -1.39
C LEU A 145 -22.06 13.29 -2.23
N ASP A 146 -22.46 14.47 -1.75
CA ASP A 146 -23.32 15.37 -2.51
C ASP A 146 -22.59 15.99 -3.72
N ASN A 147 -23.33 16.32 -4.78
CA ASN A 147 -22.75 16.83 -6.02
C ASN A 147 -21.99 18.16 -5.84
N LYS A 148 -22.44 19.01 -4.89
CA LYS A 148 -21.79 20.29 -4.65
C LYS A 148 -20.38 20.07 -4.07
N THR A 149 -20.26 19.28 -3.01
CA THR A 149 -18.97 18.93 -2.39
C THR A 149 -18.07 18.15 -3.37
N PHE A 150 -18.66 17.32 -4.22
CA PHE A 150 -17.93 16.55 -5.24
C PHE A 150 -17.29 17.46 -6.30
N ARG A 151 -18.01 18.48 -6.78
CA ARG A 151 -17.49 19.50 -7.70
C ARG A 151 -16.42 20.38 -7.05
N GLU A 152 -16.58 20.74 -5.77
CA GLU A 152 -15.54 21.45 -5.01
C GLU A 152 -14.24 20.64 -4.91
N LYS A 153 -14.32 19.32 -4.76
CA LYS A 153 -13.14 18.45 -4.77
C LYS A 153 -12.53 18.28 -6.16
N ALA A 154 -13.34 18.15 -7.20
CA ALA A 154 -12.87 18.10 -8.60
C ALA A 154 -12.15 19.40 -9.00
N THR A 155 -12.71 20.56 -8.67
CA THR A 155 -12.07 21.86 -8.91
C THR A 155 -10.77 22.02 -8.11
N THR A 156 -10.74 21.55 -6.85
CA THR A 156 -9.51 21.50 -6.05
C THR A 156 -8.44 20.62 -6.73
N LEU A 157 -8.83 19.46 -7.26
CA LEU A 157 -7.94 18.55 -7.98
C LEU A 157 -7.39 19.20 -9.26
N ALA A 158 -8.23 19.84 -10.08
CA ALA A 158 -7.78 20.55 -11.28
C ALA A 158 -6.84 21.72 -10.95
N ASN A 159 -7.08 22.42 -9.84
CA ASN A 159 -6.20 23.48 -9.37
C ASN A 159 -4.84 22.98 -8.88
N LEU A 160 -4.75 21.72 -8.44
CA LEU A 160 -3.49 21.09 -8.01
C LEU A 160 -2.61 20.72 -9.22
N TYR A 161 -3.23 20.37 -10.35
CA TYR A 161 -2.56 19.97 -11.59
C TYR A 161 -2.89 20.93 -12.74
N ARG A 162 -2.61 22.23 -12.59
CA ARG A 162 -3.14 23.30 -13.47
C ARG A 162 -2.88 23.13 -14.96
N ASP A 163 -1.82 22.43 -15.33
CA ASP A 163 -1.36 22.28 -16.71
C ASP A 163 -1.92 21.02 -17.40
N ASP A 164 -2.68 20.19 -16.69
CA ASP A 164 -3.08 18.86 -17.16
C ASP A 164 -4.60 18.77 -17.50
N PRO A 165 -5.56 18.83 -16.55
CA PRO A 165 -6.97 18.80 -16.89
C PRO A 165 -7.59 20.20 -17.06
N ASP A 166 -8.46 20.33 -18.07
CA ASP A 166 -9.40 21.43 -18.14
C ASP A 166 -10.42 21.32 -16.97
N LYS A 167 -10.66 22.44 -16.28
CA LYS A 167 -11.45 22.44 -15.03
C LYS A 167 -12.92 22.08 -15.27
N ASP A 168 -13.47 22.56 -16.37
CA ASP A 168 -14.88 22.40 -16.71
C ASP A 168 -15.11 21.00 -17.29
N GLU A 169 -14.18 20.53 -18.15
CA GLU A 169 -14.20 19.16 -18.70
C GLU A 169 -14.08 18.11 -17.58
N LEU A 170 -13.10 18.27 -16.68
CA LEU A 170 -12.89 17.32 -15.57
C LEU A 170 -14.11 17.24 -14.67
N SER A 171 -14.74 18.37 -14.35
CA SER A 171 -15.92 18.41 -13.49
C SER A 171 -17.10 17.67 -14.16
N ALA A 172 -17.34 17.91 -15.44
CA ALA A 172 -18.40 17.26 -16.20
C ALA A 172 -18.18 15.74 -16.34
N GLU A 173 -16.95 15.31 -16.62
CA GLU A 173 -16.62 13.89 -16.76
C GLU A 173 -16.74 13.14 -15.43
N ILE A 174 -16.26 13.73 -14.35
CA ILE A 174 -16.36 13.17 -13.00
C ILE A 174 -17.83 13.04 -12.55
N GLU A 175 -18.67 14.04 -12.83
CA GLU A 175 -20.12 13.95 -12.56
C GLU A 175 -20.78 12.84 -13.38
N SER A 176 -20.49 12.76 -14.69
CA SER A 176 -21.00 11.69 -15.56
C SER A 176 -20.60 10.31 -15.05
N PHE A 177 -19.34 10.16 -14.62
CA PHE A 177 -18.82 8.91 -14.07
C PHE A 177 -19.58 8.48 -12.81
N LYS A 178 -19.86 9.41 -11.88
CA LYS A 178 -20.65 9.12 -10.68
C LYS A 178 -22.01 8.51 -11.03
N TYR A 179 -22.73 9.10 -11.99
CA TYR A 179 -24.03 8.56 -12.42
C TYR A 179 -23.89 7.18 -13.04
N SER A 180 -22.84 6.93 -13.83
CA SER A 180 -22.55 5.60 -14.40
C SER A 180 -22.36 4.53 -13.31
N VAL A 181 -21.60 4.85 -12.25
CA VAL A 181 -21.36 3.92 -11.13
C VAL A 181 -22.65 3.62 -10.36
N ILE A 182 -23.46 4.64 -10.07
CA ILE A 182 -24.76 4.47 -9.41
C ILE A 182 -25.70 3.61 -10.28
N SER A 183 -25.70 3.82 -11.60
CA SER A 183 -26.52 3.02 -12.52
C SER A 183 -26.12 1.54 -12.55
N SER A 184 -24.83 1.20 -12.45
CA SER A 184 -24.37 -0.19 -12.40
C SER A 184 -24.73 -0.92 -11.08
N ASP A 185 -24.67 -0.23 -9.94
CA ASP A 185 -25.02 -0.84 -8.63
C ASP A 185 -26.51 -1.21 -8.56
N ASN A 186 -27.37 -0.38 -9.13
CA ASN A 186 -28.82 -0.63 -9.21
C ASN A 186 -29.17 -1.81 -10.14
N LEU A 187 -28.30 -2.15 -11.10
CA LEU A 187 -28.46 -3.29 -11.99
C LEU A 187 -28.07 -4.61 -11.28
N ALA A 188 -26.93 -4.63 -10.58
CA ALA A 188 -26.47 -5.80 -9.83
C ALA A 188 -27.45 -6.24 -8.72
N GLY A 189 -28.11 -5.26 -8.07
CA GLY A 189 -29.14 -5.51 -7.05
C GLY A 189 -30.46 -6.10 -7.61
N ASN A 190 -30.72 -5.96 -8.91
CA ASN A 190 -31.94 -6.48 -9.54
C ASN A 190 -31.74 -7.87 -10.18
N GLU A 191 -30.53 -8.20 -10.64
CA GLU A 191 -30.18 -9.55 -11.13
C GLU A 191 -30.20 -10.58 -10.00
N SER A 192 -29.73 -10.19 -8.80
CA SER A 192 -29.78 -11.04 -7.59
C SER A 192 -31.21 -11.35 -7.10
N LYS A 193 -32.21 -10.59 -7.54
CA LYS A 193 -33.64 -10.85 -7.24
C LYS A 193 -34.31 -11.71 -8.32
N LYS A 194 -33.88 -11.60 -9.59
CA LYS A 194 -34.38 -12.46 -10.67
C LYS A 194 -33.92 -13.91 -10.52
N SER A 195 -32.70 -14.17 -10.03
CA SER A 195 -32.22 -15.53 -9.78
C SER A 195 -32.95 -16.25 -8.64
N LYS A 196 -33.57 -15.52 -7.71
CA LYS A 196 -34.42 -16.10 -6.64
C LYS A 196 -35.86 -16.39 -7.09
N LEU A 197 -36.36 -15.72 -8.13
CA LEU A 197 -37.74 -15.90 -8.60
C LEU A 197 -37.89 -17.04 -9.62
N ASN A 198 -36.79 -17.52 -10.22
CA ASN A 198 -36.83 -18.61 -11.19
C ASN A 198 -36.74 -20.02 -10.58
N TYR A 199 -36.58 -20.15 -9.26
CA TYR A 199 -36.50 -21.45 -8.57
C TYR A 199 -37.84 -21.94 -8.00
N THR A 200 -38.87 -21.10 -7.96
CA THR A 200 -40.19 -21.43 -7.37
C THR A 200 -41.29 -21.71 -8.40
N ALA A 201 -40.96 -21.81 -9.69
CA ALA A 201 -41.92 -22.11 -10.76
C ALA A 201 -41.72 -23.47 -11.45
N LEU A 202 -40.89 -24.35 -10.87
CA LEU A 202 -40.67 -25.72 -11.33
C LEU A 202 -40.61 -26.66 -10.14
N ASP A 203 -41.73 -26.82 -9.44
CA ASP A 203 -42.02 -28.02 -8.67
C ASP A 203 -43.52 -28.29 -8.85
N PHE A 204 -43.83 -29.37 -9.58
CA PHE A 204 -45.14 -30.01 -9.65
C PHE A 204 -45.40 -30.82 -8.38
#